data_AF-A0A936C3T7-F1
#
_entry.id   AF-A0A936C3T7-F1
#
_cell.length_a   1.000
_cell.length_b   1.000
_cell.length_c   1.000
_cell.angle_alpha   90.00
_cell.angle_beta   90.00
_cell.angle_gamma   90.00
#
_symmetry.space_group_name_H-M   'P 1'
#
loop_
_entity.id
_entity.type
_entity.pdbx_description
1 polymer ?
#
loop_
_entity_poly.entity_id
_entity_poly.type
_entity_poly.pdbx_seq_one_letter_code
_entity_poly.pdbx_strand_id
1 'polypeptide(L)'
;MPTLGPDFRVKTLRRFFLTSFLFVLLVGLGACSFQPDGSPYVGDDDPGASDARSGDASGLDLDAGIGDGRVVDDASASTAEDGGRSDAGRSDATGSDARGQDDADVGDVHPSPDADAAVQSDGGGDVGVDAEVKDGSVRDSGPTDVGPIDARPVTFDYTPTNFDPGEVEDFGGPLVIDCSTRFDTDQLTFDVPSCLNAEPPMTILTDGDPETVLLVCTRLEIAPGVQLTAHGSRSLAIAVLGDAEIGGALDVSGRPTVDGAGGATSLSCADGTGGEGADADFVDRAGGGGGGGAFGSEGGRGGRGSPQLTGGSLPGTPNGDNLLVPLRGGCRGGPGGAGGGDTPGGLGGTAGGGVQLSVARTLRVFGGIRANGSGGAGGDVRAGGGGGGSGGAIVLEADLLEVFGTARILASGGGGGEGGGAVLAGEPGDPGVVTGLVPAAGGAAALNVTGGDGGRGGVWGSEARPGDNGGSEAASRGGGGGGGGGVGRIRVLAVSGCVILAEAVLGPAPDPVEGYATCVTR
;
A
#
# COMPACT_ATOMS: atom_id res chain seq x y z
N MET A 1 65.41 -37.43 35.60
CA MET A 1 65.84 -38.83 35.44
C MET A 1 64.59 -39.70 35.24
N PRO A 2 64.64 -40.74 34.39
CA PRO A 2 63.93 -40.63 33.10
C PRO A 2 63.07 -41.86 32.71
N THR A 3 62.64 -41.90 31.45
CA THR A 3 62.04 -43.02 30.67
C THR A 3 60.53 -43.27 30.87
N LEU A 4 59.70 -43.54 29.86
CA LEU A 4 59.87 -43.71 28.39
C LEU A 4 58.52 -43.42 27.67
N GLY A 5 58.56 -42.95 26.40
CA GLY A 5 57.47 -43.13 25.41
C GLY A 5 57.86 -44.21 24.39
N PRO A 6 57.30 -44.29 23.15
CA PRO A 6 56.24 -43.47 22.53
C PRO A 6 55.18 -44.35 21.79
N ASP A 7 54.73 -43.89 20.60
CA ASP A 7 53.95 -44.57 19.55
C ASP A 7 52.42 -44.72 19.69
N PHE A 8 51.67 -43.97 18.86
CA PHE A 8 50.70 -44.58 17.94
C PHE A 8 50.63 -43.83 16.60
N ARG A 9 50.55 -44.57 15.48
CA ARG A 9 50.73 -44.04 14.12
C ARG A 9 49.44 -43.71 13.38
N VAL A 10 49.59 -42.74 12.46
CA VAL A 10 48.74 -42.41 11.32
C VAL A 10 48.29 -43.65 10.52
N LYS A 11 47.03 -43.65 10.07
CA LYS A 11 46.61 -44.33 8.82
C LYS A 11 45.82 -43.38 7.91
N THR A 12 46.37 -43.17 6.72
CA THR A 12 45.78 -42.46 5.59
C THR A 12 44.79 -43.35 4.84
N LEU A 13 43.72 -42.80 4.27
CA LEU A 13 43.24 -43.24 2.95
C LEU A 13 42.53 -42.10 2.19
N ARG A 14 42.52 -42.17 0.86
CA ARG A 14 42.06 -41.12 -0.08
C ARG A 14 40.76 -41.52 -0.80
N ARG A 15 39.97 -40.50 -1.19
CA ARG A 15 39.14 -40.35 -2.42
C ARG A 15 38.26 -41.53 -2.91
N PHE A 16 36.95 -41.27 -3.05
CA PHE A 16 36.09 -41.56 -4.23
C PHE A 16 34.72 -40.87 -3.97
N PHE A 17 34.34 -39.76 -4.63
CA PHE A 17 33.68 -39.61 -5.94
C PHE A 17 32.32 -40.33 -6.13
N LEU A 18 31.26 -39.52 -6.13
CA LEU A 18 30.03 -39.57 -6.96
C LEU A 18 28.90 -40.61 -6.74
N THR A 19 27.70 -40.18 -7.20
CA THR A 19 26.48 -40.90 -7.66
C THR A 19 25.36 -41.31 -6.68
N SER A 20 24.14 -41.00 -7.15
CA SER A 20 22.77 -41.41 -6.76
C SER A 20 22.05 -40.47 -5.78
N PHE A 21 20.96 -39.75 -6.08
CA PHE A 21 20.03 -39.70 -7.22
C PHE A 21 19.27 -40.99 -7.59
N LEU A 22 17.94 -40.87 -7.70
CA LEU A 22 16.93 -41.84 -8.17
C LEU A 22 16.33 -42.83 -7.13
N PHE A 23 15.06 -43.20 -7.38
CA PHE A 23 14.06 -43.92 -6.55
C PHE A 23 13.33 -43.06 -5.50
N VAL A 24 11.99 -43.04 -5.40
CA VAL A 24 10.94 -43.96 -5.91
C VAL A 24 9.78 -43.22 -6.60
N LEU A 25 9.27 -43.78 -7.71
CA LEU A 25 7.94 -43.51 -8.29
C LEU A 25 7.23 -44.85 -8.52
N LEU A 26 5.89 -44.90 -8.37
CA LEU A 26 4.98 -46.07 -8.41
C LEU A 26 5.20 -47.07 -7.26
N VAL A 27 4.18 -47.44 -6.47
CA VAL A 27 2.92 -48.12 -6.84
C VAL A 27 1.74 -47.60 -6.00
N GLY A 28 0.53 -47.48 -6.58
CA GLY A 28 -0.63 -47.00 -5.81
C GLY A 28 -1.99 -46.89 -6.53
N LEU A 29 -2.26 -47.68 -7.58
CA LEU A 29 -3.62 -47.77 -8.15
C LEU A 29 -4.51 -48.61 -7.21
N GLY A 30 -5.35 -47.94 -6.42
CA GLY A 30 -6.38 -48.57 -5.57
C GLY A 30 -7.78 -48.32 -6.13
N ALA A 31 -8.39 -49.33 -6.73
CA ALA A 31 -9.74 -49.23 -7.28
C ALA A 31 -10.81 -49.31 -6.19
N CYS A 32 -11.77 -48.37 -6.19
CA CYS A 32 -13.02 -48.54 -5.46
C CYS A 32 -13.87 -49.61 -6.17
N SER A 33 -13.91 -50.81 -5.60
CA SER A 33 -14.72 -51.92 -6.09
C SER A 33 -16.16 -51.78 -5.61
N PHE A 34 -17.07 -51.71 -6.58
CA PHE A 34 -18.51 -51.77 -6.40
C PHE A 34 -18.93 -53.25 -6.25
N GLN A 35 -19.78 -53.59 -5.28
CA GLN A 35 -20.53 -54.84 -5.29
C GLN A 35 -21.98 -54.63 -4.79
N PRO A 36 -22.96 -55.35 -5.36
CA PRO A 36 -24.39 -55.08 -5.18
C PRO A 36 -25.05 -55.97 -4.10
N ASP A 37 -26.39 -55.93 -4.08
CA ASP A 37 -27.39 -56.74 -3.35
C ASP A 37 -28.16 -55.89 -2.30
N GLY A 38 -29.50 -55.83 -2.28
CA GLY A 38 -30.49 -56.36 -3.22
C GLY A 38 -31.93 -56.36 -2.65
N SER A 39 -32.83 -55.54 -3.23
CA SER A 39 -34.31 -55.65 -3.17
C SER A 39 -35.05 -55.20 -1.87
N PRO A 40 -36.39 -54.92 -1.89
CA PRO A 40 -37.16 -54.21 -2.94
C PRO A 40 -38.39 -53.36 -2.46
N TYR A 41 -39.04 -52.68 -3.43
CA TYR A 41 -40.45 -52.18 -3.44
C TYR A 41 -40.84 -51.05 -2.45
N VAL A 42 -41.70 -50.06 -2.75
CA VAL A 42 -42.66 -49.73 -3.85
C VAL A 42 -42.40 -48.24 -4.25
N GLY A 43 -42.45 -47.79 -5.51
CA GLY A 43 -43.64 -47.31 -6.25
C GLY A 43 -44.31 -46.06 -5.61
N ASP A 44 -44.81 -45.02 -6.27
CA ASP A 44 -44.99 -44.66 -7.71
C ASP A 44 -45.12 -43.07 -7.75
N ASP A 45 -45.21 -42.29 -8.84
CA ASP A 45 -45.30 -42.51 -10.29
C ASP A 45 -44.90 -41.22 -11.11
N ASP A 46 -44.03 -41.36 -12.13
CA ASP A 46 -43.88 -40.63 -13.42
C ASP A 46 -44.00 -39.04 -13.58
N PRO A 47 -43.80 -38.40 -14.78
CA PRO A 47 -42.97 -37.19 -14.89
C PRO A 47 -43.65 -36.03 -15.68
N GLY A 48 -42.88 -35.02 -16.13
CA GLY A 48 -43.44 -33.98 -16.99
C GLY A 48 -42.50 -32.88 -17.49
N ALA A 49 -41.52 -33.22 -18.32
CA ALA A 49 -40.86 -32.24 -19.20
C ALA A 49 -41.31 -32.50 -20.66
N SER A 50 -41.84 -31.49 -21.34
CA SER A 50 -42.15 -31.58 -22.77
C SER A 50 -42.12 -30.21 -23.47
N ASP A 51 -41.39 -30.16 -24.57
CA ASP A 51 -41.41 -29.07 -25.55
C ASP A 51 -42.82 -28.75 -26.07
N ALA A 52 -43.04 -27.50 -26.48
CA ALA A 52 -44.00 -27.15 -27.52
C ALA A 52 -43.49 -26.00 -28.39
N ARG A 53 -43.49 -26.21 -29.71
CA ARG A 53 -43.21 -25.20 -30.75
C ARG A 53 -44.51 -24.57 -31.25
N SER A 54 -44.38 -23.48 -32.02
CA SER A 54 -45.43 -22.85 -32.86
C SER A 54 -46.51 -22.10 -32.07
N GLY A 55 -46.91 -20.86 -32.36
CA GLY A 55 -46.61 -19.99 -33.50
C GLY A 55 -47.82 -19.86 -34.43
N ASP A 56 -48.40 -18.66 -34.51
CA ASP A 56 -49.01 -18.09 -35.73
C ASP A 56 -49.25 -16.56 -35.59
N ALA A 57 -49.63 -15.91 -36.70
CA ALA A 57 -49.58 -14.46 -36.90
C ALA A 57 -50.95 -13.72 -36.84
N SER A 58 -50.96 -12.48 -37.36
CA SER A 58 -52.04 -11.46 -37.40
C SER A 58 -52.30 -10.71 -36.07
N GLY A 59 -52.47 -9.39 -36.03
CA GLY A 59 -52.47 -8.37 -37.09
C GLY A 59 -53.82 -7.64 -37.18
N LEU A 60 -53.96 -6.52 -36.50
CA LEU A 60 -55.04 -5.54 -36.69
C LEU A 60 -54.54 -4.12 -36.34
N ASP A 61 -54.82 -3.19 -37.25
CA ASP A 61 -54.68 -1.73 -37.08
C ASP A 61 -55.85 -1.13 -36.26
N LEU A 62 -55.87 0.21 -36.18
CA LEU A 62 -56.85 1.12 -35.56
C LEU A 62 -56.53 1.51 -34.09
N ASP A 63 -56.61 2.78 -33.67
CA ASP A 63 -57.03 3.99 -34.39
C ASP A 63 -56.34 5.26 -33.88
N ALA A 64 -56.28 6.31 -34.70
CA ALA A 64 -55.72 7.60 -34.34
C ALA A 64 -56.82 8.59 -33.91
N GLY A 65 -56.74 9.10 -32.67
CA GLY A 65 -57.75 10.01 -32.11
C GLY A 65 -57.19 11.40 -31.76
N ILE A 66 -57.11 12.30 -32.75
CA ILE A 66 -56.92 13.73 -32.50
C ILE A 66 -58.28 14.31 -32.03
N GLY A 67 -58.29 14.99 -30.88
CA GLY A 67 -59.47 15.63 -30.30
C GLY A 67 -59.14 16.99 -29.69
N ASP A 68 -59.58 18.05 -30.37
CA ASP A 68 -59.32 19.45 -30.03
C ASP A 68 -60.30 19.99 -28.96
N GLY A 69 -59.82 20.95 -28.16
CA GLY A 69 -60.62 22.03 -27.57
C GLY A 69 -61.39 21.76 -26.27
N ARG A 70 -60.93 22.37 -25.17
CA ARG A 70 -61.59 23.60 -24.66
C ARG A 70 -60.81 24.37 -23.59
N VAL A 71 -60.91 25.69 -23.70
CA VAL A 71 -60.57 26.69 -22.68
C VAL A 71 -61.52 26.60 -21.48
N VAL A 72 -60.98 26.72 -20.27
CA VAL A 72 -61.64 27.37 -19.14
C VAL A 72 -60.59 28.20 -18.40
N ASP A 73 -60.73 29.52 -18.45
CA ASP A 73 -60.04 30.42 -17.52
C ASP A 73 -60.64 30.25 -16.12
N ASP A 74 -59.83 30.20 -15.08
CA ASP A 74 -60.22 30.87 -13.84
C ASP A 74 -59.00 31.45 -13.10
N ALA A 75 -59.14 32.70 -12.70
CA ALA A 75 -58.12 33.47 -12.02
C ALA A 75 -58.73 34.06 -10.75
N SER A 76 -58.29 33.59 -9.58
CA SER A 76 -58.67 34.18 -8.30
C SER A 76 -57.43 34.61 -7.53
N ALA A 77 -57.14 35.91 -7.56
CA ALA A 77 -56.19 36.54 -6.66
C ALA A 77 -56.74 36.59 -5.22
N SER A 78 -55.86 36.59 -4.23
CA SER A 78 -56.18 37.12 -2.89
C SER A 78 -54.99 37.93 -2.35
N THR A 79 -55.19 39.23 -2.26
CA THR A 79 -54.25 40.24 -1.75
C THR A 79 -54.49 40.54 -0.26
N ALA A 80 -53.41 40.63 0.52
CA ALA A 80 -53.23 41.48 1.71
C ALA A 80 -51.71 41.50 2.00
N GLU A 81 -50.97 42.61 2.09
CA GLU A 81 -51.12 43.80 2.97
C GLU A 81 -51.04 43.44 4.48
N ASP A 82 -50.31 44.14 5.35
CA ASP A 82 -49.33 45.24 5.25
C ASP A 82 -48.61 45.37 6.63
N GLY A 83 -47.47 46.07 6.69
CA GLY A 83 -46.89 46.61 7.94
C GLY A 83 -45.94 45.67 8.71
N GLY A 84 -44.80 46.14 9.22
CA GLY A 84 -44.28 47.51 9.21
C GLY A 84 -42.82 47.59 9.67
N ARG A 85 -42.24 48.79 9.52
CA ARG A 85 -40.80 49.09 9.72
C ARG A 85 -40.45 49.33 11.20
N SER A 86 -39.20 49.06 11.56
CA SER A 86 -38.48 49.87 12.55
C SER A 86 -37.00 50.01 12.17
N ASP A 87 -36.61 51.26 11.88
CA ASP A 87 -35.26 51.75 11.61
C ASP A 87 -34.56 52.18 12.93
N ALA A 88 -33.26 52.46 12.83
CA ALA A 88 -32.35 53.16 13.75
C ALA A 88 -31.30 52.29 14.48
N GLY A 89 -30.03 52.43 14.06
CA GLY A 89 -28.88 51.75 14.67
C GLY A 89 -27.51 52.17 14.11
N ARG A 90 -27.22 53.47 14.01
CA ARG A 90 -25.89 53.99 13.63
C ARG A 90 -24.84 53.74 14.72
N SER A 91 -23.63 53.39 14.31
CA SER A 91 -22.39 53.94 14.88
C SER A 91 -21.23 53.81 13.91
N ASP A 92 -20.54 54.92 13.63
CA ASP A 92 -19.35 55.00 12.77
C ASP A 92 -18.10 54.40 13.43
N ALA A 93 -17.10 53.97 12.62
CA ALA A 93 -15.72 54.49 12.68
C ALA A 93 -14.75 53.76 11.71
N THR A 94 -14.04 54.54 10.88
CA THR A 94 -12.66 54.31 10.34
C THR A 94 -12.29 52.94 9.71
N GLY A 95 -11.81 52.82 8.47
CA GLY A 95 -11.41 53.81 7.46
C GLY A 95 -9.96 53.62 7.00
N SER A 96 -9.73 53.32 5.71
CA SER A 96 -8.46 53.53 5.00
C SER A 96 -8.62 53.28 3.49
N ASP A 97 -9.01 54.33 2.76
CA ASP A 97 -8.77 54.40 1.32
C ASP A 97 -7.38 55.02 1.08
N ALA A 98 -6.56 54.41 0.21
CA ALA A 98 -5.50 55.13 -0.50
C ALA A 98 -5.24 54.45 -1.86
N ARG A 99 -5.28 55.25 -2.93
CA ARG A 99 -5.06 54.83 -4.33
C ARG A 99 -3.65 55.22 -4.81
N GLY A 100 -3.21 54.55 -5.87
CA GLY A 100 -2.03 54.85 -6.70
C GLY A 100 -1.55 53.53 -7.29
N GLN A 101 -1.88 53.15 -8.53
CA GLN A 101 -1.37 53.70 -9.79
C GLN A 101 0.15 53.91 -9.75
N ASP A 102 0.89 53.08 -10.49
CA ASP A 102 1.57 53.53 -11.73
C ASP A 102 1.96 52.31 -12.60
N ASP A 103 2.13 52.55 -13.89
CA ASP A 103 2.40 51.54 -14.93
C ASP A 103 3.89 51.15 -15.02
N ALA A 104 4.21 49.90 -15.39
CA ALA A 104 5.44 49.56 -16.12
C ALA A 104 5.43 48.15 -16.75
N ASP A 105 5.50 48.15 -18.08
CA ASP A 105 6.26 47.26 -18.98
C ASP A 105 6.15 45.72 -18.97
N VAL A 106 5.76 45.25 -20.16
CA VAL A 106 5.88 43.89 -20.69
C VAL A 106 7.35 43.58 -21.01
N GLY A 107 7.83 42.39 -20.65
CA GLY A 107 9.20 41.95 -20.92
C GLY A 107 9.34 40.44 -21.14
N ASP A 108 8.93 39.96 -22.31
CA ASP A 108 9.27 38.61 -22.79
C ASP A 108 10.79 38.45 -22.95
N VAL A 109 11.39 37.43 -22.32
CA VAL A 109 12.71 36.90 -22.71
C VAL A 109 12.71 35.38 -22.68
N HIS A 110 12.43 34.78 -23.83
CA HIS A 110 12.94 33.44 -24.17
C HIS A 110 14.47 33.50 -24.28
N PRO A 111 15.17 32.41 -23.93
CA PRO A 111 16.08 31.88 -24.94
C PRO A 111 16.01 30.36 -25.09
N SER A 112 16.16 29.93 -26.34
CA SER A 112 16.57 28.57 -26.73
C SER A 112 17.85 28.72 -27.58
N PRO A 113 18.53 27.62 -27.99
CA PRO A 113 19.96 27.53 -27.75
C PRO A 113 20.80 27.70 -29.01
N ASP A 114 22.08 28.04 -28.81
CA ASP A 114 23.11 27.84 -29.83
C ASP A 114 24.30 27.08 -29.23
N ALA A 115 24.74 26.08 -29.99
CA ALA A 115 26.01 25.41 -29.77
C ALA A 115 27.08 26.11 -30.62
N ASP A 116 28.33 26.15 -30.16
CA ASP A 116 29.46 26.23 -31.07
C ASP A 116 30.73 25.61 -30.47
N ALA A 117 31.67 25.26 -31.34
CA ALA A 117 32.65 24.23 -31.08
C ALA A 117 34.11 24.71 -30.90
N ALA A 118 34.93 23.75 -30.45
CA ALA A 118 36.31 23.53 -30.87
C ALA A 118 37.48 24.29 -30.20
N VAL A 119 38.38 23.46 -29.61
CA VAL A 119 39.83 23.39 -29.89
C VAL A 119 40.68 24.66 -29.67
N GLN A 120 41.54 24.61 -28.64
CA GLN A 120 42.99 24.63 -28.86
C GLN A 120 43.79 24.09 -27.66
N SER A 121 44.74 23.20 -27.95
CA SER A 121 45.92 22.97 -27.11
C SER A 121 46.98 24.04 -27.37
N ASP A 122 47.99 24.15 -26.50
CA ASP A 122 49.43 24.11 -26.85
C ASP A 122 50.32 24.81 -25.79
N GLY A 123 51.38 24.11 -25.34
CA GLY A 123 52.54 24.67 -24.61
C GLY A 123 52.30 25.12 -23.16
N GLY A 124 53.21 24.90 -22.19
CA GLY A 124 54.58 24.41 -22.24
C GLY A 124 55.55 25.43 -21.61
N GLY A 125 56.21 25.08 -20.49
CA GLY A 125 57.17 25.98 -19.83
C GLY A 125 57.67 25.50 -18.46
N ASP A 126 58.80 24.79 -18.44
CA ASP A 126 59.63 24.57 -17.25
C ASP A 126 60.15 25.91 -16.66
N VAL A 127 60.34 26.00 -15.33
CA VAL A 127 61.68 25.97 -14.65
C VAL A 127 61.59 26.19 -13.13
N GLY A 128 62.47 25.53 -12.34
CA GLY A 128 62.76 25.84 -10.92
C GLY A 128 62.51 24.67 -9.95
N VAL A 129 63.45 24.18 -9.12
CA VAL A 129 64.84 24.63 -8.87
C VAL A 129 65.31 24.53 -7.40
N ASP A 130 64.47 24.07 -6.46
CA ASP A 130 64.75 24.24 -5.02
C ASP A 130 64.72 22.91 -4.25
N ALA A 131 65.87 22.23 -4.21
CA ALA A 131 66.08 21.06 -3.38
C ALA A 131 66.55 21.47 -1.96
N GLU A 132 65.66 21.40 -0.95
CA GLU A 132 66.07 21.52 0.45
C GLU A 132 66.19 20.13 1.10
N VAL A 133 67.42 19.64 1.22
CA VAL A 133 67.75 18.46 2.02
C VAL A 133 67.57 18.81 3.49
N LYS A 134 66.58 18.21 4.15
CA LYS A 134 66.41 18.33 5.61
C LYS A 134 66.93 17.11 6.35
N ASP A 135 67.70 17.41 7.39
CA ASP A 135 68.55 16.53 8.17
C ASP A 135 67.80 15.39 8.87
N GLY A 136 68.51 14.29 9.09
CA GLY A 136 67.94 13.06 9.63
C GLY A 136 67.75 13.12 11.15
N SER A 137 66.50 13.05 11.60
CA SER A 137 66.20 12.66 12.98
C SER A 137 65.91 11.16 13.06
N VAL A 138 66.57 10.50 14.00
CA VAL A 138 66.44 9.06 14.25
C VAL A 138 65.01 8.73 14.66
N ARG A 139 64.26 8.01 13.81
CA ARG A 139 62.99 7.43 14.23
C ARG A 139 63.26 6.23 15.12
N ASP A 140 62.94 6.40 16.39
CA ASP A 140 62.92 5.33 17.40
C ASP A 140 62.04 4.18 16.91
N SER A 141 62.65 3.02 16.68
CA SER A 141 61.96 1.79 16.34
C SER A 141 61.45 1.12 17.62
N GLY A 142 60.60 1.82 18.36
CA GLY A 142 59.74 1.20 19.36
C GLY A 142 58.89 0.10 18.70
N PRO A 143 58.53 -0.96 19.42
CA PRO A 143 57.57 -1.92 18.89
C PRO A 143 56.31 -1.15 18.50
N THR A 144 55.84 -1.34 17.27
CA THR A 144 54.49 -0.89 16.89
C THR A 144 53.54 -1.53 17.88
N ASP A 145 52.96 -0.70 18.75
CA ASP A 145 51.87 -1.07 19.61
C ASP A 145 50.71 -1.42 18.69
N VAL A 146 50.59 -2.72 18.40
CA VAL A 146 49.39 -3.28 17.80
C VAL A 146 48.38 -3.30 18.93
N GLY A 147 47.85 -2.10 19.22
CA GLY A 147 46.69 -1.91 20.07
C GLY A 147 45.59 -2.88 19.63
N PRO A 148 44.66 -3.24 20.54
CA PRO A 148 43.64 -4.25 20.26
C PRO A 148 43.07 -3.99 18.87
N ILE A 149 43.16 -4.98 17.98
CA ILE A 149 42.72 -4.84 16.59
C ILE A 149 41.31 -4.28 16.69
N ASP A 150 41.15 -3.01 16.29
CA ASP A 150 39.85 -2.35 16.29
C ASP A 150 38.96 -3.26 15.47
N ALA A 151 38.03 -3.91 16.17
CA ALA A 151 37.13 -4.86 15.58
C ALA A 151 36.25 -4.03 14.65
N ARG A 152 36.69 -3.92 13.39
CA ARG A 152 36.09 -3.02 12.40
C ARG A 152 34.58 -3.16 12.55
N PRO A 153 33.88 -2.06 12.91
CA PRO A 153 32.43 -2.12 13.04
C PRO A 153 31.89 -2.80 11.80
N VAL A 154 30.99 -3.77 11.99
CA VAL A 154 30.45 -4.54 10.86
C VAL A 154 29.56 -3.57 10.10
N THR A 155 30.18 -2.91 9.14
CA THR A 155 29.64 -1.81 8.36
C THR A 155 28.89 -2.39 7.18
N PHE A 156 27.84 -1.72 6.78
CA PHE A 156 27.21 -2.01 5.50
C PHE A 156 28.21 -1.66 4.40
N ASP A 157 28.42 -2.58 3.45
CA ASP A 157 29.25 -2.33 2.25
C ASP A 157 28.56 -1.35 1.25
N TYR A 158 27.41 -0.79 1.64
CA TYR A 158 26.61 0.22 0.93
C TYR A 158 25.97 1.18 1.93
N THR A 159 25.62 2.40 1.52
CA THR A 159 24.81 3.32 2.35
C THR A 159 23.32 2.96 2.28
N PRO A 160 22.66 2.55 3.38
CA PRO A 160 21.21 2.30 3.40
C PRO A 160 20.38 3.51 2.98
N THR A 161 19.19 3.26 2.43
CA THR A 161 18.42 4.31 1.71
C THR A 161 17.88 5.43 2.61
N ASN A 162 17.54 5.18 3.89
CA ASN A 162 16.93 6.17 4.79
C ASN A 162 17.69 6.37 6.13
N PHE A 163 18.94 5.89 6.25
CA PHE A 163 19.76 6.15 7.44
C PHE A 163 21.26 6.08 7.13
N ASP A 164 22.06 6.91 7.81
CA ASP A 164 23.52 6.82 7.75
C ASP A 164 23.98 5.66 8.67
N PRO A 165 24.73 4.66 8.16
CA PRO A 165 25.20 3.55 8.98
C PRO A 165 26.28 3.97 10.00
N GLY A 166 26.88 5.14 9.85
CA GLY A 166 27.83 5.74 10.79
C GLY A 166 27.19 6.38 12.02
N GLU A 167 25.87 6.66 12.00
CA GLU A 167 25.11 7.20 13.13
C GLU A 167 24.56 6.10 14.06
N VAL A 168 24.78 4.83 13.72
CA VAL A 168 24.34 3.69 14.52
C VAL A 168 25.37 3.40 15.62
N GLU A 169 25.10 3.91 16.84
CA GLU A 169 26.02 3.77 17.98
C GLU A 169 25.86 2.46 18.79
N ASP A 170 24.66 1.85 18.80
CA ASP A 170 24.39 0.57 19.48
C ASP A 170 23.84 -0.46 18.48
N PHE A 171 24.49 -1.63 18.45
CA PHE A 171 24.25 -2.70 17.48
C PHE A 171 23.41 -3.86 18.04
N GLY A 172 23.18 -3.89 19.36
CA GLY A 172 22.37 -4.92 20.01
C GLY A 172 22.87 -6.36 19.86
N GLY A 173 22.01 -7.30 20.25
CA GLY A 173 22.22 -8.73 20.04
C GLY A 173 21.60 -9.26 18.73
N PRO A 174 21.60 -10.58 18.52
CA PRO A 174 20.69 -11.22 17.59
C PRO A 174 19.24 -11.01 18.05
N LEU A 175 18.35 -10.65 17.13
CA LEU A 175 16.92 -10.54 17.33
C LEU A 175 16.21 -11.73 16.66
N VAL A 176 15.69 -12.62 17.48
CA VAL A 176 14.90 -13.80 17.10
C VAL A 176 13.49 -13.62 17.64
N ILE A 177 12.50 -13.72 16.75
CA ILE A 177 11.08 -13.58 17.05
C ILE A 177 10.42 -14.95 16.85
N ASP A 178 10.11 -15.63 17.96
CA ASP A 178 9.65 -17.03 17.99
C ASP A 178 8.15 -17.22 18.28
N CYS A 179 7.46 -16.16 18.70
CA CYS A 179 6.00 -16.06 18.70
C CYS A 179 5.48 -14.72 18.15
N SER A 180 4.23 -14.72 17.69
CA SER A 180 3.65 -13.54 17.04
C SER A 180 3.49 -12.38 18.02
N THR A 181 3.99 -11.22 17.63
CA THR A 181 4.04 -10.02 18.46
C THR A 181 3.75 -8.78 17.61
N ARG A 182 3.47 -7.66 18.28
CA ARG A 182 3.20 -6.37 17.65
C ARG A 182 4.17 -5.35 18.20
N PHE A 183 4.74 -4.54 17.33
CA PHE A 183 5.54 -3.38 17.65
C PHE A 183 4.69 -2.10 17.49
N ASP A 184 4.75 -1.25 18.49
CA ASP A 184 4.20 0.11 18.48
C ASP A 184 5.36 1.10 18.24
N THR A 185 5.36 1.76 17.09
CA THR A 185 6.39 2.73 16.70
C THR A 185 6.25 4.08 17.38
N ASP A 186 5.12 4.33 18.05
CA ASP A 186 4.87 5.57 18.79
C ASP A 186 5.30 5.44 20.25
N GLN A 187 5.09 4.26 20.85
CA GLN A 187 5.51 3.92 22.21
C GLN A 187 6.92 3.30 22.28
N LEU A 188 7.47 2.82 21.15
CA LEU A 188 8.71 2.03 21.07
C LEU A 188 8.64 0.76 21.94
N THR A 189 7.55 0.00 21.83
CA THR A 189 7.32 -1.20 22.65
C THR A 189 6.81 -2.38 21.85
N PHE A 190 7.17 -3.60 22.29
CA PHE A 190 6.55 -4.84 21.83
C PHE A 190 5.41 -5.26 22.77
N ASP A 191 4.24 -5.60 22.24
CA ASP A 191 3.07 -6.06 23.02
C ASP A 191 3.36 -7.37 23.77
N VAL A 192 4.24 -8.22 23.21
CA VAL A 192 4.70 -9.47 23.83
C VAL A 192 6.23 -9.54 23.78
N PRO A 193 6.94 -8.89 24.73
CA PRO A 193 8.42 -8.90 24.76
C PRO A 193 9.02 -10.29 24.94
N SER A 194 8.27 -11.22 25.53
CA SER A 194 8.71 -12.62 25.72
C SER A 194 8.79 -13.44 24.43
N CYS A 195 8.33 -12.91 23.28
CA CYS A 195 8.56 -13.50 21.96
C CYS A 195 9.94 -13.12 21.38
N LEU A 196 10.70 -12.27 22.07
CA LEU A 196 12.03 -11.84 21.67
C LEU A 196 13.07 -12.49 22.59
N ASN A 197 14.17 -12.99 22.02
CA ASN A 197 15.32 -13.45 22.80
C ASN A 197 16.11 -12.30 23.45
N ALA A 198 16.03 -11.09 22.88
CA ALA A 198 16.59 -9.85 23.37
C ALA A 198 15.82 -8.66 22.77
N GLU A 199 15.65 -7.59 23.53
CA GLU A 199 15.10 -6.33 23.01
C GLU A 199 16.16 -5.59 22.19
N PRO A 200 15.88 -5.18 20.94
CA PRO A 200 16.84 -4.45 20.11
C PRO A 200 16.98 -2.98 20.58
N PRO A 201 18.15 -2.35 20.41
CA PRO A 201 18.27 -0.89 20.44
C PRO A 201 17.33 -0.23 19.43
N MET A 202 16.77 0.91 19.82
CA MET A 202 15.76 1.63 19.05
C MET A 202 16.09 3.13 19.03
N THR A 203 16.14 3.72 17.83
CA THR A 203 16.42 5.14 17.62
C THR A 203 15.33 5.75 16.74
N ILE A 204 14.92 6.99 17.02
CA ILE A 204 14.01 7.74 16.12
C ILE A 204 14.87 8.60 15.18
N LEU A 205 14.69 8.41 13.89
CA LEU A 205 15.26 9.23 12.83
C LEU A 205 14.27 10.36 12.52
N THR A 206 14.69 11.61 12.75
CA THR A 206 13.85 12.81 12.67
C THR A 206 13.80 13.47 11.29
N ASP A 207 14.60 12.98 10.35
CA ASP A 207 14.91 13.69 9.11
C ASP A 207 13.93 13.36 7.97
N GLY A 208 12.91 12.54 8.26
CA GLY A 208 11.82 12.19 7.35
C GLY A 208 10.44 12.61 7.86
N ASP A 209 9.48 12.72 6.93
CA ASP A 209 8.04 12.73 7.23
C ASP A 209 7.38 11.47 6.62
N PRO A 210 6.90 10.52 7.44
CA PRO A 210 6.98 10.52 8.91
C PRO A 210 8.40 10.29 9.42
N GLU A 211 8.60 10.57 10.72
CA GLU A 211 9.77 10.07 11.45
C GLU A 211 9.87 8.54 11.30
N THR A 212 11.08 8.00 11.27
CA THR A 212 11.32 6.56 11.12
C THR A 212 11.87 5.98 12.42
N VAL A 213 11.32 4.87 12.92
CA VAL A 213 11.96 4.10 14.00
C VAL A 213 12.97 3.13 13.40
N LEU A 214 14.22 3.26 13.81
CA LEU A 214 15.31 2.35 13.46
C LEU A 214 15.50 1.32 14.58
N LEU A 215 15.20 0.05 14.28
CA LEU A 215 15.60 -1.10 15.10
C LEU A 215 16.97 -1.62 14.64
N VAL A 216 17.87 -1.90 15.58
CA VAL A 216 19.22 -2.38 15.26
C VAL A 216 19.47 -3.77 15.84
N CYS A 217 20.06 -4.68 15.06
CA CYS A 217 20.45 -6.01 15.54
C CYS A 217 21.63 -6.60 14.74
N THR A 218 22.31 -7.59 15.32
CA THR A 218 23.42 -8.29 14.64
C THR A 218 22.98 -9.48 13.77
N ARG A 219 21.73 -9.92 13.91
CA ARG A 219 21.03 -10.93 13.09
C ARG A 219 19.53 -10.74 13.31
N LEU A 220 18.73 -10.91 12.27
CA LEU A 220 17.27 -10.94 12.36
C LEU A 220 16.74 -12.33 12.01
N GLU A 221 15.82 -12.86 12.79
CA GLU A 221 15.08 -14.08 12.46
C GLU A 221 13.61 -13.93 12.87
N ILE A 222 12.70 -14.02 11.90
CA ILE A 222 11.26 -14.16 12.16
C ILE A 222 10.90 -15.61 11.84
N ALA A 223 10.59 -16.40 12.86
CA ALA A 223 10.44 -17.85 12.70
C ALA A 223 9.26 -18.24 11.78
N PRO A 224 9.30 -19.40 11.10
CA PRO A 224 8.20 -19.86 10.24
C PRO A 224 6.85 -19.91 10.97
N GLY A 225 5.83 -19.29 10.38
CA GLY A 225 4.47 -19.20 10.96
C GLY A 225 4.27 -18.10 12.01
N VAL A 226 5.33 -17.38 12.40
CA VAL A 226 5.27 -16.22 13.30
C VAL A 226 4.95 -14.95 12.51
N GLN A 227 4.29 -13.97 13.14
CA GLN A 227 4.09 -12.65 12.58
C GLN A 227 4.59 -11.55 13.53
N LEU A 228 5.53 -10.73 13.05
CA LEU A 228 5.79 -9.39 13.59
C LEU A 228 4.87 -8.40 12.87
N THR A 229 3.93 -7.80 13.60
CA THR A 229 3.16 -6.64 13.11
C THR A 229 3.85 -5.36 13.55
N ALA A 230 3.87 -4.28 12.74
CA ALA A 230 4.18 -2.94 13.26
C ALA A 230 3.13 -1.89 12.85
N HIS A 231 2.92 -0.91 13.73
CA HIS A 231 1.94 0.16 13.59
C HIS A 231 2.34 1.40 14.38
N GLY A 232 1.71 2.53 14.07
CA GLY A 232 1.93 3.83 14.71
C GLY A 232 2.20 4.90 13.65
N SER A 233 2.37 6.15 14.09
CA SER A 233 2.62 7.32 13.23
C SER A 233 3.98 7.33 12.53
N ARG A 234 4.92 6.48 12.97
CA ARG A 234 6.29 6.37 12.42
C ARG A 234 6.47 5.15 11.53
N SER A 235 7.26 5.28 10.48
CA SER A 235 7.65 4.13 9.64
C SER A 235 8.71 3.26 10.36
N LEU A 236 8.94 2.04 9.87
CA LEU A 236 9.85 1.08 10.51
C LEU A 236 11.06 0.76 9.62
N ALA A 237 12.26 1.11 10.07
CA ALA A 237 13.51 0.62 9.50
C ALA A 237 14.15 -0.43 10.43
N ILE A 238 14.74 -1.47 9.84
CA ILE A 238 15.51 -2.48 10.58
C ILE A 238 16.91 -2.58 9.96
N ALA A 239 17.92 -2.24 10.75
CA ALA A 239 19.34 -2.43 10.44
C ALA A 239 19.83 -3.77 10.99
N VAL A 240 20.31 -4.63 10.10
CA VAL A 240 20.85 -5.96 10.44
C VAL A 240 22.32 -6.02 10.03
N LEU A 241 23.24 -6.05 10.99
CA LEU A 241 24.69 -6.07 10.73
C LEU A 241 25.21 -7.45 10.26
N GLY A 242 24.38 -8.48 10.34
CA GLY A 242 24.70 -9.83 9.89
C GLY A 242 23.75 -10.30 8.80
N ASP A 243 23.25 -11.50 8.97
CA ASP A 243 22.27 -12.10 8.08
C ASP A 243 20.86 -11.92 8.66
N ALA A 244 19.86 -11.88 7.78
CA ALA A 244 18.45 -11.77 8.12
C ALA A 244 17.66 -12.92 7.49
N GLU A 245 16.76 -13.55 8.24
CA GLU A 245 15.88 -14.61 7.77
C GLU A 245 14.40 -14.31 8.11
N ILE A 246 13.60 -14.12 7.07
CA ILE A 246 12.15 -13.90 7.18
C ILE A 246 11.44 -15.22 6.85
N GLY A 247 11.39 -16.14 7.81
CA GLY A 247 10.61 -17.38 7.73
C GLY A 247 9.11 -17.17 7.91
N GLY A 248 8.75 -16.26 8.83
CA GLY A 248 7.38 -15.85 9.13
C GLY A 248 6.90 -14.65 8.31
N ALA A 249 6.20 -13.72 8.95
CA ALA A 249 5.69 -12.51 8.31
C ALA A 249 6.12 -11.22 9.05
N LEU A 250 6.58 -10.23 8.28
CA LEU A 250 6.72 -8.84 8.69
C LEU A 250 5.54 -8.05 8.09
N ASP A 251 4.67 -7.50 8.92
CA ASP A 251 3.39 -6.95 8.47
C ASP A 251 3.15 -5.53 9.00
N VAL A 252 3.30 -4.55 8.11
CA VAL A 252 2.97 -3.14 8.34
C VAL A 252 1.70 -2.74 7.58
N SER A 253 0.79 -3.68 7.29
CA SER A 253 -0.46 -3.38 6.58
C SER A 253 -1.45 -2.58 7.44
N GLY A 254 -2.21 -1.72 6.79
CA GLY A 254 -3.39 -1.07 7.36
C GLY A 254 -4.46 -2.09 7.73
N ARG A 255 -5.11 -1.85 8.87
CA ARG A 255 -6.19 -2.66 9.45
C ARG A 255 -7.42 -1.78 9.66
N PRO A 256 -8.64 -2.34 9.83
CA PRO A 256 -9.80 -1.54 10.21
C PRO A 256 -9.45 -0.59 11.37
N THR A 257 -9.71 0.71 11.16
CA THR A 257 -9.43 1.85 12.04
C THR A 257 -7.98 2.15 12.44
N VAL A 258 -6.99 1.33 12.06
CA VAL A 258 -5.56 1.53 12.39
C VAL A 258 -4.69 1.48 11.13
N ASP A 259 -3.98 2.56 10.81
CA ASP A 259 -3.00 2.56 9.72
C ASP A 259 -1.78 1.69 10.06
N GLY A 260 -1.09 1.23 9.01
CA GLY A 260 0.24 0.64 9.15
C GLY A 260 1.27 1.65 9.66
N ALA A 261 2.43 1.15 10.11
CA ALA A 261 3.55 1.97 10.60
C ALA A 261 3.91 3.11 9.62
N GLY A 262 3.69 4.36 10.00
CA GLY A 262 3.99 5.53 9.15
C GLY A 262 3.01 5.75 8.00
N GLY A 263 1.84 5.12 8.02
CA GLY A 263 0.75 5.37 7.08
C GLY A 263 -0.03 6.65 7.40
N ALA A 264 -0.59 7.28 6.37
CA ALA A 264 -1.58 8.35 6.46
C ALA A 264 -1.18 9.62 7.25
N THR A 265 0.12 9.98 7.31
CA THR A 265 0.50 11.26 7.93
C THR A 265 0.01 12.44 7.10
N SER A 266 -0.48 13.49 7.77
CA SER A 266 -1.26 14.55 7.12
C SER A 266 -0.47 15.37 6.09
N LEU A 267 0.83 15.55 6.29
CA LEU A 267 1.70 16.28 5.38
C LEU A 267 2.11 15.39 4.18
N SER A 268 2.43 14.13 4.42
CA SER A 268 2.77 13.18 3.34
C SER A 268 1.57 12.83 2.45
N CYS A 269 0.34 12.81 2.98
CA CYS A 269 -0.86 12.37 2.27
C CYS A 269 -1.77 13.46 1.69
N ALA A 270 -1.28 14.70 1.55
CA ALA A 270 -2.04 15.84 1.04
C ALA A 270 -2.86 15.53 -0.23
N ASP A 271 -2.21 15.07 -1.30
CA ASP A 271 -2.88 14.77 -2.58
C ASP A 271 -3.24 13.28 -2.78
N GLY A 272 -2.78 12.40 -1.87
CA GLY A 272 -2.97 10.95 -1.96
C GLY A 272 -4.14 10.42 -1.13
N THR A 273 -4.72 11.25 -0.25
CA THR A 273 -5.95 10.89 0.46
C THR A 273 -7.12 10.89 -0.52
N GLY A 274 -7.94 9.85 -0.50
CA GLY A 274 -9.14 9.80 -1.32
C GLY A 274 -10.15 10.88 -0.91
N GLY A 275 -10.86 11.47 -1.87
CA GLY A 275 -11.83 12.53 -1.58
C GLY A 275 -13.04 12.02 -0.79
N GLU A 276 -13.58 12.87 0.08
CA GLU A 276 -14.86 12.65 0.77
C GLU A 276 -16.04 12.67 -0.21
N GLY A 277 -16.93 11.69 -0.09
CA GLY A 277 -18.17 11.61 -0.87
C GLY A 277 -19.17 12.69 -0.47
N ALA A 278 -19.92 13.23 -1.43
CA ALA A 278 -20.87 14.31 -1.13
C ALA A 278 -22.10 13.81 -0.36
N ASP A 279 -22.47 14.52 0.71
CA ASP A 279 -23.68 14.26 1.50
C ASP A 279 -24.98 14.46 0.70
N ALA A 280 -26.02 13.71 1.08
CA ALA A 280 -27.37 13.91 0.58
C ALA A 280 -27.95 15.27 1.04
N ASP A 281 -28.30 16.14 0.08
CA ASP A 281 -28.90 17.46 0.34
C ASP A 281 -30.39 17.42 0.73
N PHE A 282 -31.04 16.25 0.71
CA PHE A 282 -32.42 16.04 1.16
C PHE A 282 -32.61 14.62 1.73
N VAL A 283 -33.60 14.46 2.62
CA VAL A 283 -33.95 13.18 3.30
C VAL A 283 -34.22 11.98 2.38
N ASP A 284 -34.64 12.23 1.14
CA ASP A 284 -34.87 11.17 0.15
C ASP A 284 -33.68 10.94 -0.78
N ARG A 285 -32.58 11.70 -0.68
CA ARG A 285 -31.40 11.48 -1.52
C ARG A 285 -30.37 10.60 -0.82
N ALA A 286 -29.37 10.20 -1.58
CA ALA A 286 -28.33 9.30 -1.15
C ALA A 286 -26.93 9.91 -1.33
N GLY A 287 -26.01 9.54 -0.45
CA GLY A 287 -24.63 10.03 -0.42
C GLY A 287 -23.78 9.50 -1.59
N GLY A 288 -22.80 10.28 -2.00
CA GLY A 288 -21.73 9.84 -2.91
C GLY A 288 -20.72 8.94 -2.18
N GLY A 289 -20.12 7.99 -2.90
CA GLY A 289 -19.03 7.16 -2.38
C GLY A 289 -17.73 7.95 -2.20
N GLY A 290 -16.90 7.48 -1.27
CA GLY A 290 -15.57 8.01 -1.00
C GLY A 290 -14.51 7.52 -2.01
N GLY A 291 -13.43 8.28 -2.14
CA GLY A 291 -12.38 8.00 -3.12
C GLY A 291 -11.37 7.01 -2.57
N GLY A 292 -10.78 6.18 -3.43
CA GLY A 292 -9.65 5.35 -3.03
C GLY A 292 -8.44 6.22 -2.69
N GLY A 293 -7.70 5.84 -1.64
CA GLY A 293 -6.39 6.43 -1.34
C GLY A 293 -5.36 6.01 -2.39
N ALA A 294 -4.22 6.71 -2.44
CA ALA A 294 -3.18 6.54 -3.44
C ALA A 294 -1.76 6.66 -2.87
N PHE A 295 -0.80 6.02 -3.56
CA PHE A 295 0.64 6.12 -3.25
C PHE A 295 1.49 5.77 -4.48
N GLY A 296 1.56 4.49 -4.86
CA GLY A 296 2.22 4.03 -6.08
C GLY A 296 1.38 4.17 -7.35
N SER A 297 0.05 4.08 -7.23
CA SER A 297 -0.90 4.46 -8.30
C SER A 297 -1.95 5.43 -7.78
N GLU A 298 -2.71 6.01 -8.72
CA GLU A 298 -4.03 6.61 -8.45
C GLU A 298 -4.97 5.59 -7.77
N GLY A 299 -5.89 6.11 -6.97
CA GLY A 299 -7.00 5.34 -6.42
C GLY A 299 -8.20 5.26 -7.38
N GLY A 300 -9.23 4.53 -6.98
CA GLY A 300 -10.52 4.51 -7.65
C GLY A 300 -11.37 5.74 -7.31
N ARG A 301 -12.12 6.26 -8.27
CA ARG A 301 -13.12 7.32 -8.03
C ARG A 301 -14.30 6.78 -7.20
N GLY A 302 -14.86 7.59 -6.30
CA GLY A 302 -16.12 7.26 -5.64
C GLY A 302 -17.32 7.34 -6.60
N GLY A 303 -18.27 6.42 -6.45
CA GLY A 303 -19.53 6.41 -7.20
C GLY A 303 -20.48 7.55 -6.78
N ARG A 304 -21.41 7.94 -7.66
CA ARG A 304 -22.40 8.98 -7.35
C ARG A 304 -23.57 8.45 -6.53
N GLY A 305 -24.13 9.33 -5.70
CA GLY A 305 -25.41 9.11 -5.05
C GLY A 305 -26.59 9.32 -6.00
N SER A 306 -27.77 8.84 -5.58
CA SER A 306 -28.99 8.89 -6.37
C SER A 306 -29.79 10.20 -6.19
N PRO A 307 -30.28 10.86 -7.27
CA PRO A 307 -29.99 10.66 -8.69
C PRO A 307 -29.05 11.76 -9.23
N GLN A 308 -27.80 11.42 -9.59
CA GLN A 308 -26.82 12.24 -10.35
C GLN A 308 -26.37 13.58 -9.74
N LEU A 309 -27.07 14.11 -8.74
CA LEU A 309 -26.85 15.42 -8.11
C LEU A 309 -25.80 15.37 -6.99
N THR A 310 -25.74 14.28 -6.22
CA THR A 310 -24.67 14.02 -5.24
C THR A 310 -23.43 13.51 -5.95
N GLY A 311 -22.37 14.33 -5.96
CA GLY A 311 -21.09 14.00 -6.57
C GLY A 311 -20.41 12.83 -5.87
N GLY A 312 -20.00 11.83 -6.66
CA GLY A 312 -18.97 10.89 -6.24
C GLY A 312 -17.62 11.60 -6.22
N SER A 313 -16.81 11.30 -5.21
CA SER A 313 -15.59 12.05 -4.92
C SER A 313 -14.44 11.75 -5.89
N LEU A 314 -13.38 12.56 -5.83
CA LEU A 314 -12.15 12.33 -6.58
C LEU A 314 -11.32 11.20 -5.95
N PRO A 315 -10.61 10.39 -6.75
CA PRO A 315 -9.58 9.49 -6.23
C PRO A 315 -8.42 10.29 -5.63
N GLY A 316 -7.65 9.67 -4.74
CA GLY A 316 -6.32 10.15 -4.40
C GLY A 316 -5.38 10.00 -5.59
N THR A 317 -4.39 10.89 -5.69
CA THR A 317 -3.35 10.88 -6.73
C THR A 317 -2.07 10.20 -6.22
N PRO A 318 -1.29 9.52 -7.10
CA PRO A 318 -0.04 8.89 -6.67
C PRO A 318 0.94 9.95 -6.14
N ASN A 319 1.56 9.65 -4.99
CA ASN A 319 2.43 10.58 -4.28
C ASN A 319 3.63 9.88 -3.62
N GLY A 320 4.55 10.68 -3.07
CA GLY A 320 5.83 10.20 -2.53
C GLY A 320 6.90 9.93 -3.60
N ASP A 321 8.13 9.76 -3.14
CA ASP A 321 9.31 9.61 -3.99
C ASP A 321 9.46 8.17 -4.55
N ASN A 322 10.00 8.01 -5.76
CA ASN A 322 10.19 6.70 -6.41
C ASN A 322 11.34 5.89 -5.77
N LEU A 323 12.30 6.57 -5.13
CA LEU A 323 13.39 5.97 -4.37
C LEU A 323 12.97 5.61 -2.93
N LEU A 324 11.79 6.02 -2.48
CA LEU A 324 11.27 5.84 -1.12
C LEU A 324 12.13 6.51 -0.04
N VAL A 325 12.48 7.78 -0.31
CA VAL A 325 13.14 8.70 0.63
C VAL A 325 12.27 9.97 0.77
N PRO A 326 11.79 10.34 1.97
CA PRO A 326 11.85 9.56 3.21
C PRO A 326 10.99 8.29 3.17
N LEU A 327 11.25 7.35 4.10
CA LEU A 327 10.44 6.14 4.26
C LEU A 327 9.07 6.48 4.86
N ARG A 328 8.01 6.25 4.08
CA ARG A 328 6.62 6.54 4.46
C ARG A 328 5.66 5.44 4.05
N GLY A 329 4.50 5.39 4.69
CA GLY A 329 3.37 4.59 4.21
C GLY A 329 2.59 5.25 3.08
N GLY A 330 1.50 4.58 2.70
CA GLY A 330 0.51 5.08 1.76
C GLY A 330 -0.52 6.00 2.43
N CYS A 331 -1.63 6.22 1.74
CA CYS A 331 -2.70 7.13 2.15
C CYS A 331 -4.07 6.45 2.26
N ARG A 332 -4.90 7.02 3.14
CA ARG A 332 -6.28 6.58 3.43
C ARG A 332 -7.21 6.80 2.24
N GLY A 333 -8.23 5.95 2.16
CA GLY A 333 -9.43 6.25 1.37
C GLY A 333 -10.25 7.36 2.02
N GLY A 334 -11.05 8.05 1.21
CA GLY A 334 -12.00 9.04 1.69
C GLY A 334 -13.25 8.38 2.29
N PRO A 335 -13.92 9.02 3.26
CA PRO A 335 -15.23 8.58 3.73
C PRO A 335 -16.29 8.75 2.62
N GLY A 336 -17.32 7.90 2.65
CA GLY A 336 -18.54 8.15 1.89
C GLY A 336 -19.38 9.26 2.52
N GLY A 337 -20.19 9.94 1.71
CA GLY A 337 -21.11 10.98 2.17
C GLY A 337 -22.32 10.40 2.89
N ALA A 338 -22.89 11.17 3.81
CA ALA A 338 -24.08 10.81 4.55
C ALA A 338 -25.31 10.62 3.64
N GLY A 339 -26.18 9.70 4.04
CA GLY A 339 -27.50 9.52 3.44
C GLY A 339 -28.54 10.49 4.02
N GLY A 340 -29.69 10.60 3.35
CA GLY A 340 -30.76 11.48 3.80
C GLY A 340 -31.31 11.09 5.18
N GLY A 341 -31.32 12.06 6.11
CA GLY A 341 -31.66 11.81 7.51
C GLY A 341 -30.45 11.56 8.41
N ASP A 342 -29.27 12.04 8.01
CA ASP A 342 -28.00 12.01 8.75
C ASP A 342 -27.48 10.58 9.04
N THR A 343 -27.80 9.63 8.17
CA THR A 343 -27.27 8.25 8.21
C THR A 343 -25.79 8.25 7.80
N PRO A 344 -24.85 7.78 8.63
CA PRO A 344 -23.42 7.90 8.35
C PRO A 344 -22.96 7.19 7.07
N GLY A 345 -22.08 7.84 6.31
CA GLY A 345 -21.35 7.21 5.24
C GLY A 345 -20.28 6.23 5.75
N GLY A 346 -19.83 5.34 4.86
CA GLY A 346 -18.80 4.36 5.17
C GLY A 346 -17.44 5.02 5.41
N LEU A 347 -16.75 4.61 6.47
CA LEU A 347 -15.39 5.06 6.76
C LEU A 347 -14.43 4.61 5.65
N GLY A 348 -13.52 5.50 5.25
CA GLY A 348 -12.43 5.18 4.33
C GLY A 348 -11.45 4.16 4.94
N GLY A 349 -10.88 3.32 4.07
CA GLY A 349 -9.89 2.31 4.42
C GLY A 349 -8.55 2.93 4.82
N THR A 350 -7.82 2.24 5.71
CA THR A 350 -6.56 2.70 6.29
C THR A 350 -5.37 2.43 5.38
N ALA A 351 -4.33 3.24 5.54
CA ALA A 351 -3.11 3.15 4.75
C ALA A 351 -2.26 1.94 5.14
N GLY A 352 -1.61 1.33 4.14
CA GLY A 352 -0.42 0.51 4.37
C GLY A 352 0.75 1.35 4.88
N GLY A 353 1.58 0.77 5.76
CA GLY A 353 2.74 1.42 6.36
C GLY A 353 3.99 1.40 5.48
N GLY A 354 5.06 2.04 5.95
CA GLY A 354 6.39 1.99 5.35
C GLY A 354 7.32 1.08 6.17
N VAL A 355 8.00 0.16 5.49
CA VAL A 355 9.01 -0.70 6.10
C VAL A 355 10.29 -0.76 5.26
N GLN A 356 11.44 -0.68 5.94
CA GLN A 356 12.76 -0.92 5.35
C GLN A 356 13.49 -2.02 6.10
N LEU A 357 14.13 -2.93 5.37
CA LEU A 357 15.03 -3.95 5.90
C LEU A 357 16.38 -3.82 5.19
N SER A 358 17.39 -3.38 5.94
CA SER A 358 18.76 -3.20 5.46
C SER A 358 19.65 -4.23 6.13
N VAL A 359 20.34 -5.05 5.33
CA VAL A 359 21.09 -6.22 5.80
C VAL A 359 22.52 -6.20 5.28
N ALA A 360 23.50 -6.00 6.16
CA ALA A 360 24.90 -5.86 5.76
C ALA A 360 25.48 -7.12 5.09
N ARG A 361 24.86 -8.31 5.28
CA ARG A 361 25.24 -9.56 4.61
C ARG A 361 24.05 -10.18 3.85
N THR A 362 23.59 -11.37 4.23
CA THR A 362 22.56 -12.08 3.44
C THR A 362 21.15 -11.83 3.97
N LEU A 363 20.25 -11.35 3.12
CA LEU A 363 18.80 -11.33 3.37
C LEU A 363 18.13 -12.53 2.70
N ARG A 364 17.51 -13.42 3.49
CA ARG A 364 16.66 -14.52 3.00
C ARG A 364 15.20 -14.25 3.31
N VAL A 365 14.36 -14.24 2.30
CA VAL A 365 12.90 -14.10 2.45
C VAL A 365 12.21 -15.38 2.02
N PHE A 366 11.61 -16.09 2.97
CA PHE A 366 10.80 -17.28 2.73
C PHE A 366 9.30 -17.01 2.89
N GLY A 367 8.93 -16.10 3.79
CA GLY A 367 7.54 -15.79 4.13
C GLY A 367 7.06 -14.42 3.62
N GLY A 368 6.29 -13.73 4.46
CA GLY A 368 5.58 -12.50 4.07
C GLY A 368 6.31 -11.22 4.44
N ILE A 369 6.30 -10.22 3.55
CA ILE A 369 6.58 -8.82 3.90
C ILE A 369 5.42 -7.99 3.32
N ARG A 370 4.65 -7.32 4.17
CA ARG A 370 3.36 -6.73 3.77
C ARG A 370 3.20 -5.28 4.20
N ALA A 371 2.67 -4.48 3.29
CA ALA A 371 2.30 -3.08 3.48
C ALA A 371 0.98 -2.80 2.74
N ASN A 372 -0.03 -3.64 2.93
CA ASN A 372 -1.31 -3.51 2.23
C ASN A 372 -2.18 -2.41 2.85
N GLY A 373 -3.04 -1.77 2.05
CA GLY A 373 -4.13 -0.93 2.56
C GLY A 373 -5.35 -1.76 2.99
N SER A 374 -6.18 -1.24 3.90
CA SER A 374 -7.44 -1.90 4.27
C SER A 374 -8.55 -1.59 3.27
N GLY A 375 -9.58 -2.44 3.24
CA GLY A 375 -10.83 -2.10 2.58
C GLY A 375 -11.55 -0.93 3.26
N GLY A 376 -12.38 -0.22 2.51
CA GLY A 376 -13.32 0.77 3.03
C GLY A 376 -14.58 0.13 3.59
N ALA A 377 -15.22 0.77 4.57
CA ALA A 377 -16.48 0.29 5.13
C ALA A 377 -17.65 0.59 4.19
N GLY A 378 -18.67 -0.28 4.19
CA GLY A 378 -19.93 0.01 3.51
C GLY A 378 -20.67 1.18 4.15
N GLY A 379 -21.51 1.86 3.37
CA GLY A 379 -22.38 2.93 3.86
C GLY A 379 -23.60 2.39 4.61
N ASP A 380 -24.10 3.12 5.61
CA ASP A 380 -25.43 2.87 6.17
C ASP A 380 -26.52 3.14 5.11
N VAL A 381 -27.79 2.83 5.40
CA VAL A 381 -28.95 3.01 4.51
C VAL A 381 -28.89 4.37 3.78
N ARG A 382 -28.88 4.33 2.43
CA ARG A 382 -28.73 5.48 1.50
C ARG A 382 -27.43 6.29 1.61
N ALA A 383 -26.48 5.91 2.45
CA ALA A 383 -25.19 6.58 2.56
C ALA A 383 -24.15 5.99 1.59
N GLY A 384 -23.13 6.77 1.24
CA GLY A 384 -22.07 6.32 0.35
C GLY A 384 -21.11 5.34 1.03
N GLY A 385 -20.53 4.41 0.26
CA GLY A 385 -19.47 3.53 0.72
C GLY A 385 -18.12 4.27 0.84
N GLY A 386 -17.30 3.89 1.82
CA GLY A 386 -15.96 4.45 2.01
C GLY A 386 -14.97 3.91 0.97
N GLY A 387 -14.03 4.74 0.51
CA GLY A 387 -13.00 4.30 -0.43
C GLY A 387 -11.95 3.41 0.24
N GLY A 388 -11.30 2.52 -0.52
CA GLY A 388 -10.23 1.65 -0.03
C GLY A 388 -8.94 2.41 0.26
N GLY A 389 -8.18 1.95 1.25
CA GLY A 389 -6.85 2.48 1.56
C GLY A 389 -5.79 1.97 0.58
N SER A 390 -4.77 2.77 0.32
CA SER A 390 -3.66 2.37 -0.57
C SER A 390 -2.61 1.52 0.14
N GLY A 391 -1.86 0.74 -0.64
CA GLY A 391 -0.64 0.10 -0.17
C GLY A 391 0.46 1.12 0.19
N GLY A 392 1.38 0.73 1.06
CA GLY A 392 2.52 1.54 1.52
C GLY A 392 3.85 1.17 0.87
N ALA A 393 4.95 1.37 1.60
CA ALA A 393 6.32 1.20 1.08
C ALA A 393 7.01 -0.04 1.65
N ILE A 394 7.74 -0.76 0.80
CA ILE A 394 8.67 -1.81 1.21
C ILE A 394 10.03 -1.56 0.54
N VAL A 395 11.07 -1.36 1.35
CA VAL A 395 12.47 -1.24 0.88
C VAL A 395 13.25 -2.44 1.40
N LEU A 396 13.80 -3.25 0.50
CA LEU A 396 14.67 -4.37 0.84
C LEU A 396 16.07 -4.09 0.29
N GLU A 397 17.07 -4.09 1.17
CA GLU A 397 18.47 -3.83 0.81
C GLU A 397 19.36 -4.89 1.47
N ALA A 398 20.27 -5.48 0.71
CA ALA A 398 21.28 -6.37 1.28
C ALA A 398 22.59 -6.34 0.48
N ASP A 399 23.65 -6.95 1.00
CA ASP A 399 24.77 -7.34 0.11
C ASP A 399 24.32 -8.45 -0.85
N LEU A 400 23.83 -9.57 -0.28
CA LEU A 400 23.24 -10.69 -1.00
C LEU A 400 21.76 -10.84 -0.65
N LEU A 401 20.87 -10.80 -1.64
CA LEU A 401 19.43 -10.87 -1.45
C LEU A 401 18.83 -12.13 -2.11
N GLU A 402 18.19 -12.99 -1.32
CA GLU A 402 17.59 -14.26 -1.75
C GLU A 402 16.07 -14.30 -1.41
N VAL A 403 15.21 -14.12 -2.42
CA VAL A 403 13.75 -14.27 -2.30
C VAL A 403 13.30 -15.64 -2.80
N PHE A 404 12.79 -16.47 -1.90
CA PHE A 404 12.41 -17.85 -2.18
C PHE A 404 10.98 -17.97 -2.74
N GLY A 405 10.67 -19.11 -3.36
CA GLY A 405 9.38 -19.33 -4.05
C GLY A 405 8.12 -19.19 -3.19
N THR A 406 8.24 -19.41 -1.88
CA THR A 406 7.15 -19.22 -0.91
C THR A 406 6.92 -17.76 -0.52
N ALA A 407 7.85 -16.85 -0.84
CA ALA A 407 7.83 -15.48 -0.38
C ALA A 407 6.69 -14.65 -0.99
N ARG A 408 6.11 -13.75 -0.19
CA ARG A 408 5.02 -12.86 -0.58
C ARG A 408 5.32 -11.44 -0.11
N ILE A 409 5.84 -10.61 -1.02
CA ILE A 409 6.20 -9.20 -0.76
C ILE A 409 5.12 -8.33 -1.42
N LEU A 410 4.22 -7.77 -0.62
CA LEU A 410 2.94 -7.23 -1.10
C LEU A 410 2.63 -5.85 -0.50
N ALA A 411 2.37 -4.86 -1.36
CA ALA A 411 1.82 -3.56 -0.98
C ALA A 411 0.61 -3.24 -1.87
N SER A 412 -0.47 -3.99 -1.69
CA SER A 412 -1.72 -3.89 -2.47
C SER A 412 -2.70 -2.89 -1.85
N GLY A 413 -3.53 -2.25 -2.66
CA GLY A 413 -4.66 -1.46 -2.17
C GLY A 413 -5.84 -2.32 -1.74
N GLY A 414 -6.66 -1.83 -0.81
CA GLY A 414 -7.92 -2.47 -0.41
C GLY A 414 -9.09 -2.11 -1.34
N GLY A 415 -10.18 -2.88 -1.29
CA GLY A 415 -11.41 -2.57 -2.00
C GLY A 415 -12.19 -1.42 -1.35
N GLY A 416 -12.99 -0.70 -2.13
CA GLY A 416 -13.99 0.23 -1.60
C GLY A 416 -15.18 -0.51 -0.99
N GLY A 417 -15.82 0.11 -0.01
CA GLY A 417 -17.09 -0.37 0.53
C GLY A 417 -18.26 -0.08 -0.42
N GLU A 418 -19.32 -0.85 -0.29
CA GLU A 418 -20.56 -0.68 -1.04
C GLU A 418 -21.37 0.52 -0.50
N GLY A 419 -22.14 1.19 -1.35
CA GLY A 419 -23.12 2.19 -0.90
C GLY A 419 -24.34 1.52 -0.27
N GLY A 420 -24.89 2.08 0.80
CA GLY A 420 -26.10 1.55 1.41
C GLY A 420 -27.32 1.78 0.52
N GLY A 421 -28.19 0.78 0.46
CA GLY A 421 -29.42 0.81 -0.32
C GLY A 421 -30.56 1.56 0.35
N ALA A 422 -31.76 1.40 -0.22
CA ALA A 422 -32.96 2.04 0.31
C ALA A 422 -33.39 1.50 1.70
N VAL A 423 -32.97 0.29 2.08
CA VAL A 423 -33.37 -0.42 3.32
C VAL A 423 -32.28 -1.30 3.96
N LEU A 424 -31.09 -1.41 3.36
CA LEU A 424 -29.95 -2.18 3.87
C LEU A 424 -28.69 -1.31 3.83
N ALA A 425 -27.79 -1.50 4.79
CA ALA A 425 -26.42 -1.01 4.68
C ALA A 425 -25.64 -1.81 3.60
N GLY A 426 -24.59 -1.23 3.05
CA GLY A 426 -23.67 -1.89 2.13
C GLY A 426 -22.62 -2.72 2.88
N GLU A 427 -22.02 -3.69 2.19
CA GLU A 427 -20.92 -4.49 2.72
C GLU A 427 -19.56 -3.76 2.62
N PRO A 428 -18.60 -4.04 3.52
CA PRO A 428 -17.24 -3.52 3.42
C PRO A 428 -16.47 -4.14 2.25
N GLY A 429 -15.46 -3.44 1.75
CA GLY A 429 -14.47 -3.98 0.82
C GLY A 429 -13.43 -4.86 1.51
N ASP A 430 -12.80 -5.76 0.75
CA ASP A 430 -11.70 -6.60 1.23
C ASP A 430 -10.44 -5.76 1.51
N PRO A 431 -9.60 -6.14 2.50
CA PRO A 431 -8.24 -5.63 2.61
C PRO A 431 -7.36 -6.08 1.45
N GLY A 432 -6.25 -5.38 1.21
CA GLY A 432 -5.26 -5.75 0.20
C GLY A 432 -4.74 -7.19 0.40
N VAL A 433 -4.57 -7.91 -0.70
CA VAL A 433 -4.34 -9.37 -0.70
C VAL A 433 -3.02 -9.79 -0.06
N VAL A 434 -3.05 -10.95 0.62
CA VAL A 434 -1.93 -11.45 1.45
C VAL A 434 -1.19 -12.67 0.89
N THR A 435 -1.63 -13.21 -0.26
CA THR A 435 -1.14 -14.48 -0.86
C THR A 435 -0.80 -14.44 -2.35
N GLY A 436 -1.20 -13.40 -3.11
CA GLY A 436 -1.08 -13.38 -4.57
C GLY A 436 -1.37 -12.00 -5.19
N LEU A 437 -1.64 -11.98 -6.50
CA LEU A 437 -1.84 -10.76 -7.31
C LEU A 437 -3.30 -10.58 -7.78
N VAL A 438 -4.26 -11.03 -6.97
CA VAL A 438 -5.70 -10.84 -7.26
C VAL A 438 -6.13 -9.48 -6.67
N PRO A 439 -6.81 -8.60 -7.41
CA PRO A 439 -7.36 -7.35 -6.86
C PRO A 439 -8.25 -7.64 -5.64
N ALA A 440 -8.09 -6.87 -4.55
CA ALA A 440 -9.02 -6.91 -3.42
C ALA A 440 -10.44 -6.58 -3.91
N ALA A 441 -11.44 -7.38 -3.53
CA ALA A 441 -12.82 -7.11 -3.94
C ALA A 441 -13.36 -5.87 -3.23
N GLY A 442 -14.18 -5.07 -3.93
CA GLY A 442 -15.04 -4.12 -3.24
C GLY A 442 -16.27 -4.82 -2.67
N GLY A 443 -16.96 -4.17 -1.74
CA GLY A 443 -18.20 -4.68 -1.15
C GLY A 443 -19.31 -4.80 -2.21
N ALA A 444 -20.10 -5.89 -2.14
CA ALA A 444 -21.22 -6.14 -3.04
C ALA A 444 -22.22 -7.15 -2.43
N ALA A 445 -23.30 -6.66 -1.81
CA ALA A 445 -24.35 -7.48 -1.21
C ALA A 445 -25.40 -7.90 -2.24
N ALA A 446 -25.58 -9.21 -2.43
CA ALA A 446 -26.55 -9.77 -3.38
C ALA A 446 -28.03 -9.36 -3.14
N LEU A 447 -28.35 -8.80 -1.97
CA LEU A 447 -29.71 -8.32 -1.62
C LEU A 447 -29.86 -6.79 -1.70
N ASN A 448 -28.75 -6.03 -1.78
CA ASN A 448 -28.79 -4.58 -1.87
C ASN A 448 -28.73 -4.14 -3.35
N VAL A 449 -29.81 -4.39 -4.08
CA VAL A 449 -29.94 -4.09 -5.52
C VAL A 449 -29.95 -2.59 -5.87
N THR A 450 -29.65 -1.72 -4.90
CA THR A 450 -29.74 -0.25 -5.03
C THR A 450 -28.48 0.48 -4.57
N GLY A 451 -27.64 -0.15 -3.75
CA GLY A 451 -26.29 0.32 -3.48
C GLY A 451 -25.42 0.30 -4.73
N GLY A 452 -24.46 1.21 -4.82
CA GLY A 452 -23.37 1.06 -5.77
C GLY A 452 -22.32 0.09 -5.21
N ASP A 453 -21.95 -0.93 -5.99
CA ASP A 453 -20.87 -1.85 -5.66
C ASP A 453 -19.53 -1.10 -5.44
N GLY A 454 -18.73 -1.61 -4.52
CA GLY A 454 -17.40 -1.08 -4.21
C GLY A 454 -16.37 -1.34 -5.33
N GLY A 455 -15.50 -0.37 -5.56
CA GLY A 455 -14.39 -0.49 -6.49
C GLY A 455 -13.30 -1.46 -5.98
N ARG A 456 -12.74 -2.28 -6.89
CA ARG A 456 -11.64 -3.21 -6.54
C ARG A 456 -10.33 -2.46 -6.26
N GLY A 457 -9.58 -2.93 -5.26
CA GLY A 457 -8.26 -2.39 -4.93
C GLY A 457 -7.19 -2.71 -5.97
N GLY A 458 -6.21 -1.84 -6.11
CA GLY A 458 -5.09 -2.00 -7.05
C GLY A 458 -4.10 -3.09 -6.62
N VAL A 459 -3.55 -3.80 -7.60
CA VAL A 459 -2.48 -4.81 -7.47
C VAL A 459 -1.54 -4.74 -8.68
N TRP A 460 -0.47 -5.54 -8.70
CA TRP A 460 0.40 -5.65 -9.88
C TRP A 460 -0.42 -5.95 -11.16
N GLY A 461 -0.23 -5.14 -12.20
CA GLY A 461 -0.93 -5.29 -13.49
C GLY A 461 -2.42 -4.95 -13.48
N SER A 462 -2.99 -4.46 -12.38
CA SER A 462 -4.38 -3.98 -12.32
C SER A 462 -4.47 -2.72 -11.47
N GLU A 463 -4.80 -1.61 -12.12
CA GLU A 463 -5.18 -0.36 -11.45
C GLU A 463 -6.38 -0.54 -10.52
N ALA A 464 -6.49 0.37 -9.55
CA ALA A 464 -7.65 0.47 -8.69
C ALA A 464 -8.90 0.86 -9.52
N ARG A 465 -10.06 0.32 -9.17
CA ARG A 465 -11.30 0.57 -9.91
C ARG A 465 -12.19 1.58 -9.19
N PRO A 466 -12.95 2.41 -9.93
CA PRO A 466 -14.01 3.23 -9.34
C PRO A 466 -15.09 2.35 -8.71
N GLY A 467 -15.81 2.92 -7.75
CA GLY A 467 -17.07 2.36 -7.25
C GLY A 467 -18.24 2.71 -8.16
N ASP A 468 -19.27 1.86 -8.17
CA ASP A 468 -20.45 2.06 -9.00
C ASP A 468 -21.41 3.10 -8.42
N ASN A 469 -22.27 3.67 -9.29
CA ASN A 469 -23.27 4.66 -8.86
C ASN A 469 -24.47 3.95 -8.20
N GLY A 470 -25.07 4.59 -7.21
CA GLY A 470 -26.30 4.10 -6.59
C GLY A 470 -27.51 4.11 -7.54
N GLY A 471 -28.48 3.22 -7.26
CA GLY A 471 -29.68 3.01 -8.05
C GLY A 471 -30.56 4.27 -8.19
N SER A 472 -31.08 4.51 -9.39
CA SER A 472 -31.79 5.76 -9.75
C SER A 472 -33.32 5.70 -9.63
N GLU A 473 -33.88 4.53 -9.30
CA GLU A 473 -35.33 4.35 -9.17
C GLU A 473 -35.91 5.10 -7.96
N ALA A 474 -37.07 5.74 -8.13
CA ALA A 474 -37.60 6.71 -7.17
C ALA A 474 -37.91 6.14 -5.77
N ALA A 475 -38.27 4.85 -5.68
CA ALA A 475 -38.52 4.15 -4.42
C ALA A 475 -37.28 3.41 -3.87
N SER A 476 -36.18 3.42 -4.63
CA SER A 476 -35.08 2.45 -4.57
C SER A 476 -33.73 3.17 -4.74
N ARG A 477 -33.58 4.30 -4.05
CA ARG A 477 -32.37 5.12 -4.06
C ARG A 477 -31.33 4.54 -3.10
N GLY A 478 -30.12 4.32 -3.59
CA GLY A 478 -28.96 3.95 -2.76
C GLY A 478 -27.78 4.88 -2.95
N GLY A 479 -26.81 4.78 -2.05
CA GLY A 479 -25.55 5.52 -2.09
C GLY A 479 -24.60 5.00 -3.15
N GLY A 480 -23.63 5.83 -3.54
CA GLY A 480 -22.54 5.42 -4.43
C GLY A 480 -21.53 4.52 -3.69
N GLY A 481 -20.97 3.54 -4.40
CA GLY A 481 -19.89 2.71 -3.88
C GLY A 481 -18.57 3.48 -3.75
N GLY A 482 -17.75 3.13 -2.77
CA GLY A 482 -16.41 3.69 -2.62
C GLY A 482 -15.46 3.20 -3.70
N GLY A 483 -14.49 4.01 -4.12
CA GLY A 483 -13.43 3.59 -5.03
C GLY A 483 -12.38 2.73 -4.35
N GLY A 484 -11.77 1.77 -5.06
CA GLY A 484 -10.70 0.94 -4.50
C GLY A 484 -9.40 1.72 -4.25
N GLY A 485 -8.59 1.34 -3.28
CA GLY A 485 -7.31 1.98 -3.01
C GLY A 485 -6.24 1.63 -4.05
N GLY A 486 -5.35 2.57 -4.34
CA GLY A 486 -4.20 2.40 -5.22
C GLY A 486 -3.13 1.47 -4.65
N VAL A 487 -2.21 1.03 -5.51
CA VAL A 487 -1.07 0.21 -5.07
C VAL A 487 -0.06 1.01 -4.25
N GLY A 488 0.75 0.31 -3.48
CA GLY A 488 1.94 0.85 -2.81
C GLY A 488 3.18 0.84 -3.70
N ARG A 489 4.37 0.70 -3.11
CA ARG A 489 5.67 0.71 -3.81
C ARG A 489 6.63 -0.30 -3.17
N ILE A 490 7.39 -1.03 -3.98
CA ILE A 490 8.44 -1.97 -3.53
C ILE A 490 9.76 -1.60 -4.22
N ARG A 491 10.85 -1.48 -3.45
CA ARG A 491 12.22 -1.28 -3.95
C ARG A 491 13.13 -2.40 -3.45
N VAL A 492 13.85 -3.06 -4.35
CA VAL A 492 14.73 -4.21 -4.04
C VAL A 492 16.15 -3.91 -4.54
N LEU A 493 17.10 -3.83 -3.62
CA LEU A 493 18.46 -3.40 -3.86
C LEU A 493 19.45 -4.46 -3.35
N ALA A 494 20.49 -4.71 -4.13
CA ALA A 494 21.56 -5.62 -3.73
C ALA A 494 22.94 -5.10 -4.15
N VAL A 495 24.01 -5.63 -3.56
CA VAL A 495 25.40 -5.28 -3.91
C VAL A 495 26.08 -6.44 -4.63
N SER A 496 26.45 -7.51 -3.91
CA SER A 496 27.16 -8.66 -4.51
C SER A 496 26.26 -9.62 -5.29
N GLY A 497 24.96 -9.69 -5.00
CA GLY A 497 24.04 -10.54 -5.76
C GLY A 497 22.58 -10.47 -5.34
N CYS A 498 21.68 -10.80 -6.27
CA CYS A 498 20.25 -10.85 -6.02
C CYS A 498 19.60 -12.00 -6.78
N VAL A 499 18.80 -12.80 -6.08
CA VAL A 499 18.12 -13.99 -6.60
C VAL A 499 16.67 -13.95 -6.17
N ILE A 500 15.76 -13.84 -7.14
CA ILE A 500 14.31 -13.97 -6.92
C ILE A 500 13.87 -15.25 -7.64
N LEU A 501 13.40 -16.25 -6.88
CA LEU A 501 12.91 -17.51 -7.45
C LEU A 501 11.53 -17.32 -8.09
N ALA A 502 11.28 -18.02 -9.21
CA ALA A 502 10.14 -17.78 -10.09
C ALA A 502 8.73 -17.97 -9.47
N GLU A 503 8.61 -18.60 -8.31
CA GLU A 503 7.34 -18.77 -7.58
C GLU A 503 7.07 -17.66 -6.55
N ALA A 504 8.08 -16.81 -6.27
CA ALA A 504 7.95 -15.68 -5.37
C ALA A 504 6.97 -14.66 -5.96
N VAL A 505 6.13 -14.08 -5.11
CA VAL A 505 5.20 -13.02 -5.54
C VAL A 505 5.65 -11.69 -4.96
N LEU A 506 5.97 -10.77 -5.85
CA LEU A 506 6.25 -9.37 -5.56
C LEU A 506 5.20 -8.52 -6.27
N GLY A 507 4.53 -7.64 -5.55
CA GLY A 507 3.59 -6.68 -6.14
C GLY A 507 3.43 -5.46 -5.23
N PRO A 508 3.73 -4.25 -5.73
CA PRO A 508 3.23 -3.76 -7.02
C PRO A 508 4.24 -2.96 -7.87
N ALA A 509 3.78 -2.47 -9.03
CA ALA A 509 4.35 -1.35 -9.77
C ALA A 509 3.26 -0.67 -10.63
N PRO A 510 3.34 0.66 -10.82
CA PRO A 510 3.04 1.24 -12.13
C PRO A 510 4.02 2.39 -12.43
N ASP A 511 5.29 2.06 -12.66
CA ASP A 511 6.20 2.92 -13.38
C ASP A 511 6.49 2.25 -14.74
N PRO A 512 6.09 2.82 -15.89
CA PRO A 512 6.19 2.17 -17.19
C PRO A 512 7.64 1.99 -17.70
N VAL A 513 8.64 2.48 -16.95
CA VAL A 513 10.05 2.46 -17.35
C VAL A 513 10.75 1.15 -16.93
N GLU A 514 10.45 0.59 -15.76
CA GLU A 514 11.04 -0.67 -15.25
C GLU A 514 9.97 -1.54 -14.57
N GLY A 515 9.17 -2.25 -15.36
CA GLY A 515 7.95 -2.97 -14.94
C GLY A 515 8.12 -4.22 -14.03
N TYR A 516 9.17 -4.28 -13.21
CA TYR A 516 9.42 -5.31 -12.21
C TYR A 516 9.88 -4.68 -10.90
N ALA A 517 9.69 -5.38 -9.79
CA ALA A 517 10.63 -5.26 -8.66
C ALA A 517 11.96 -5.93 -9.08
N THR A 518 12.65 -5.32 -10.05
CA THR A 518 13.94 -5.77 -10.54
C THR A 518 14.98 -5.58 -9.44
N CYS A 519 15.81 -6.59 -9.23
CA CYS A 519 17.03 -6.44 -8.46
C CYS A 519 17.91 -5.36 -9.10
N VAL A 520 18.00 -4.18 -8.49
CA VAL A 520 18.99 -3.18 -8.91
C VAL A 520 20.28 -3.47 -8.15
N THR A 521 21.32 -3.87 -8.88
CA THR A 521 22.68 -3.91 -8.37
C THR A 521 23.19 -2.47 -8.21
N ARG A 522 23.62 -2.10 -7.01
CA ARG A 522 24.22 -0.80 -6.71
C ARG A 522 25.62 -0.65 -7.31
#